data_AF-A0A970KYE2-F1
#
_entry.id   AF-A0A970KYE2-F1
#
_cell.length_a   1.000
_cell.length_b   1.000
_cell.length_c   1.000
_cell.angle_alpha   90.00
_cell.angle_beta   90.00
_cell.angle_gamma   90.00
#
_symmetry.space_group_name_H-M   'P 1'
#
loop_
_entity.id
_entity.type
_entity.pdbx_description
1 polymer ?
#
loop_
_entity_poly.entity_id
_entity_poly.type
_entity_poly.pdbx_seq_one_letter_code
_entity_poly.pdbx_strand_id
1 'polypeptide(L)'
;MLSAVIVILLLVVIVQLQGLRRLLEKRLGTQQAQPEQGFANLLHEELDKSEPSAGWRKLRDEVKRMAAEGQTVTAIAQTLGVGQGEVQLLLDLEEKAPGG
;
A
#
# COMPACT_ATOMS: atom_id res chain seq x y z
N MET A 1 37.17 -35.53 -0.43
CA MET A 1 36.44 -35.21 0.82
C MET A 1 35.92 -33.77 0.86
N LEU A 2 36.71 -32.75 0.45
CA LEU A 2 36.23 -31.35 0.36
C LEU A 2 34.99 -31.14 -0.55
N SER A 3 34.91 -31.83 -1.69
CA SER A 3 33.80 -31.65 -2.64
C SER A 3 32.43 -32.09 -2.09
N ALA A 4 32.39 -33.14 -1.25
CA ALA A 4 31.14 -33.60 -0.66
C ALA A 4 30.59 -32.59 0.37
N VAL A 5 31.48 -31.93 1.12
CA VAL A 5 31.10 -30.89 2.10
C VAL A 5 30.53 -29.66 1.41
N ILE A 6 31.10 -29.26 0.26
CA ILE A 6 30.62 -28.13 -0.53
C ILE A 6 29.21 -28.41 -1.09
N VAL A 7 28.96 -29.64 -1.56
CA VAL A 7 27.63 -30.04 -2.05
C VAL A 7 26.58 -30.02 -0.93
N ILE A 8 26.94 -30.47 0.28
CA ILE A 8 26.04 -30.43 1.44
C ILE A 8 25.73 -28.98 1.85
N LEU A 9 26.73 -28.10 1.86
CA LEU A 9 26.52 -26.68 2.16
C LEU A 9 25.61 -26.00 1.13
N LEU A 10 25.78 -26.30 -0.17
CA LEU A 10 24.91 -25.80 -1.24
C LEU A 10 23.46 -26.26 -1.05
N LEU A 11 23.24 -27.52 -0.68
CA LEU A 11 21.89 -28.03 -0.41
C LEU A 11 21.23 -27.31 0.77
N VAL A 12 21.99 -27.03 1.84
CA VAL A 12 21.48 -26.27 2.99
C VAL A 12 21.09 -24.84 2.59
N VAL A 13 21.90 -24.16 1.78
CA VAL A 13 21.60 -22.81 1.27
C VAL A 13 20.33 -22.81 0.40
N ILE A 14 20.15 -23.82 -0.46
CA ILE A 14 18.95 -23.96 -1.28
C ILE A 14 17.69 -24.15 -0.41
N VAL A 15 17.77 -24.97 0.66
CA VAL A 15 16.65 -25.17 1.59
C VAL A 15 16.30 -23.88 2.35
N GLN A 16 17.31 -23.12 2.79
CA GLN A 16 17.10 -21.82 3.46
C GLN A 16 16.44 -20.80 2.52
N LEU A 17 16.85 -20.74 1.25
CA LEU A 17 16.24 -19.88 0.22
C LEU A 17 14.77 -20.24 -0.07
N GLN A 18 14.43 -21.54 -0.06
CA GLN A 18 13.05 -21.99 -0.22
C GLN A 18 12.17 -21.64 1.00
N GLY A 19 12.73 -21.74 2.21
CA GLY A 19 12.07 -21.29 3.43
C GLY A 19 11.78 -19.79 3.41
N LEU A 20 12.75 -18.99 2.96
CA LEU A 20 12.59 -17.54 2.81
C LEU A 20 11.52 -17.18 1.77
N ARG A 21 11.47 -17.87 0.62
CA ARG A 21 10.41 -17.69 -0.39
C ARG A 21 9.03 -17.99 0.18
N ARG A 22 8.86 -19.07 0.95
CA ARG A 22 7.58 -19.39 1.60
C ARG A 22 7.17 -18.36 2.65
N LEU A 23 8.12 -17.79 3.39
CA LEU A 23 7.83 -16.73 4.36
C LEU A 23 7.49 -15.40 3.67
N LEU A 24 8.15 -15.09 2.56
CA LEU A 24 7.82 -13.94 1.72
C LEU A 24 6.45 -14.11 1.07
N GLU A 25 6.14 -15.27 0.49
CA GLU A 25 4.81 -15.58 -0.06
C GLU A 25 3.72 -15.53 1.00
N LYS A 26 3.98 -15.97 2.23
CA LYS A 26 3.01 -15.81 3.33
C LYS A 26 2.82 -14.35 3.74
N ARG A 27 3.88 -13.53 3.75
CA ARG A 27 3.79 -12.10 4.05
C ARG A 27 3.11 -11.32 2.93
N LEU A 28 3.41 -11.63 1.67
CA LEU A 28 2.82 -11.02 0.46
C LEU A 28 1.37 -11.46 0.27
N GLY A 29 1.07 -12.76 0.43
CA GLY A 29 -0.28 -13.31 0.33
C GLY A 29 -1.23 -12.88 1.46
N THR A 30 -0.70 -12.48 2.62
CA THR A 30 -1.52 -11.94 3.73
C THR A 30 -1.63 -10.41 3.68
N GLN A 31 -0.82 -9.71 2.87
CA GLN A 31 -0.96 -8.25 2.65
C GLN A 31 -1.80 -7.89 1.43
N GLN A 32 -2.11 -8.84 0.55
CA GLN A 32 -2.81 -8.57 -0.71
C GLN A 32 -4.33 -8.78 -0.69
N ALA A 33 -4.95 -9.00 0.46
CA ALA A 33 -6.40 -9.07 0.57
C ALA A 33 -6.89 -8.22 1.74
N GLN A 34 -7.60 -7.13 1.39
CA GLN A 34 -8.57 -6.42 2.24
C GLN A 34 -8.13 -5.29 3.20
N PRO A 35 -7.23 -4.37 2.80
CA PRO A 35 -7.36 -2.98 3.24
C PRO A 35 -8.17 -2.13 2.22
N GLU A 36 -8.08 -2.44 0.92
CA GLU A 36 -8.69 -1.60 -0.12
C GLU A 36 -10.23 -1.58 -0.08
N GLN A 37 -10.89 -2.70 0.27
CA GLN A 37 -12.36 -2.73 0.35
C GLN A 37 -12.90 -1.94 1.56
N GLY A 38 -12.19 -1.95 2.70
CA GLY A 38 -12.63 -1.24 3.90
C GLY A 38 -12.55 0.27 3.72
N PHE A 39 -11.40 0.76 3.24
CA PHE A 39 -11.23 2.18 2.95
C PHE A 39 -12.10 2.62 1.79
N ALA A 40 -12.17 1.89 0.67
CA ALA A 40 -13.02 2.26 -0.46
C ALA A 40 -14.51 2.32 -0.08
N ASN A 41 -15.00 1.43 0.78
CA ASN A 41 -16.37 1.50 1.28
C ASN A 41 -16.59 2.70 2.19
N LEU A 42 -15.66 3.02 3.08
CA LEU A 42 -15.71 4.24 3.90
C LEU A 42 -15.62 5.51 3.04
N LEU A 43 -14.81 5.47 1.98
CA LEU A 43 -14.69 6.51 0.97
C LEU A 43 -16.01 6.74 0.26
N HIS A 44 -16.67 5.66 -0.16
CA HIS A 44 -17.95 5.72 -0.83
C HIS A 44 -19.03 6.28 0.09
N GLU A 45 -19.08 5.82 1.34
CA GLU A 45 -20.01 6.33 2.35
C GLU A 45 -19.77 7.82 2.65
N GLU A 46 -18.52 8.27 2.64
CA GLU A 46 -18.16 9.66 2.89
C GLU A 46 -18.38 10.56 1.66
N LEU A 47 -18.27 10.03 0.44
CA LEU A 47 -18.65 10.71 -0.80
C LEU A 47 -20.17 10.81 -0.98
N ASP A 48 -20.92 9.80 -0.53
CA ASP A 48 -22.39 9.75 -0.66
C ASP A 48 -23.08 10.66 0.37
N LYS A 49 -22.33 11.11 1.40
CA LYS A 49 -22.77 12.18 2.30
C LYS A 49 -22.72 13.53 1.59
N SER A 50 -23.85 14.25 1.64
CA SER A 50 -23.98 15.62 1.13
C SER A 50 -22.95 16.59 1.73
N GLU A 51 -22.47 16.30 2.93
CA GLU A 51 -21.35 17.01 3.55
C GLU A 51 -20.30 16.01 4.07
N PRO A 52 -19.13 15.88 3.40
CA PRO A 52 -18.04 15.12 3.95
C PRO A 52 -17.56 15.74 5.27
N SER A 53 -17.16 14.88 6.20
CA SER A 53 -16.61 15.30 7.49
C SER A 53 -15.42 16.23 7.32
N ALA A 54 -15.21 17.09 8.31
CA ALA A 54 -14.07 18.00 8.32
C ALA A 54 -12.73 17.25 8.26
N GLY A 55 -12.67 16.05 8.86
CA GLY A 55 -11.50 15.17 8.80
C GLY A 55 -11.21 14.67 7.39
N TRP A 56 -12.26 14.26 6.65
CA TRP A 56 -12.14 13.82 5.27
C TRP A 56 -11.63 14.94 4.34
N ARG A 57 -12.23 16.13 4.45
CA ARG A 57 -11.79 17.31 3.68
C ARG A 57 -10.32 17.63 3.95
N LYS A 58 -9.92 17.67 5.22
CA LYS A 58 -8.54 17.94 5.62
C LYS A 58 -7.56 16.89 5.08
N LEU A 59 -7.91 15.61 5.16
CA LEU A 59 -7.08 14.52 4.65
C LEU A 59 -6.85 14.67 3.13
N ARG A 60 -7.93 14.91 2.38
CA ARG A 60 -7.87 15.12 0.94
C ARG A 60 -7.03 16.34 0.58
N ASP A 61 -7.27 17.47 1.24
CA ASP A 61 -6.56 18.71 0.95
C ASP A 61 -5.05 18.59 1.27
N GLU A 62 -4.70 17.83 2.30
CA GLU A 62 -3.31 17.57 2.67
C GLU A 62 -2.62 16.61 1.68
N VAL A 63 -3.29 15.53 1.25
CA VAL A 63 -2.80 14.66 0.17
C VAL A 63 -2.53 15.47 -1.09
N LYS A 64 -3.44 16.38 -1.46
CA LYS A 64 -3.27 17.28 -2.63
C LYS A 64 -2.08 18.20 -2.48
N ARG A 65 -1.94 18.86 -1.32
CA ARG A 65 -0.82 19.76 -1.03
C ARG A 65 0.51 19.04 -1.23
N MET A 66 0.64 17.84 -0.67
CA MET A 66 1.87 17.07 -0.77
C MET A 66 2.12 16.52 -2.18
N ALA A 67 1.07 16.11 -2.91
CA ALA A 67 1.19 15.70 -4.30
C ALA A 67 1.62 16.86 -5.21
N ALA A 68 1.07 18.07 -4.99
CA ALA A 68 1.45 19.29 -5.71
C ALA A 68 2.89 19.72 -5.40
N GLU A 69 3.40 19.42 -4.21
CA GLU A 69 4.82 19.58 -3.84
C GLU A 69 5.76 18.56 -4.51
N GLY A 70 5.21 17.64 -5.31
CA GLY A 70 5.97 16.60 -6.01
C GLY A 70 6.33 15.41 -5.11
N GLN A 71 5.67 15.25 -3.97
CA GLN A 71 5.90 14.09 -3.10
C GLN A 71 5.35 12.82 -3.73
N THR A 72 6.06 11.71 -3.55
CA THR A 72 5.60 10.40 -4.03
C THR A 72 4.44 9.88 -3.19
N VAL A 73 3.55 9.08 -3.79
CA VAL A 73 2.43 8.39 -3.12
C VAL A 73 2.90 7.66 -1.86
N THR A 74 4.06 7.01 -1.91
CA THR A 74 4.70 6.34 -0.78
C THR A 74 5.04 7.29 0.38
N ALA A 75 5.60 8.47 0.08
CA ALA A 75 5.96 9.46 1.09
C ALA A 75 4.72 10.05 1.75
N ILE A 76 3.70 10.39 0.95
CA ILE A 76 2.42 10.92 1.42
C ILE A 76 1.74 9.91 2.35
N ALA A 77 1.69 8.64 1.94
CA ALA A 77 1.12 7.56 2.74
C ALA A 77 1.81 7.42 4.11
N GLN A 78 3.15 7.49 4.13
CA GLN A 78 3.93 7.43 5.37
C GLN A 78 3.72 8.65 6.26
N THR A 79 3.64 9.86 5.70
CA THR A 79 3.44 11.09 6.48
C THR A 79 2.05 11.18 7.09
N LEU A 80 1.03 10.72 6.36
CA LEU A 80 -0.37 10.79 6.80
C LEU A 80 -0.82 9.54 7.56
N GLY A 81 0.01 8.50 7.62
CA GLY A 81 -0.30 7.25 8.31
C GLY A 81 -1.41 6.44 7.62
N VAL A 82 -1.54 6.61 6.30
CA VAL A 82 -2.55 5.96 5.44
C VAL A 82 -1.88 4.95 4.50
N GLY A 83 -2.67 4.07 3.90
CA GLY A 83 -2.21 3.12 2.89
C GLY A 83 -1.87 3.82 1.56
N GLN A 84 -0.89 3.27 0.83
CA GLN A 84 -0.54 3.78 -0.51
C GLN A 84 -1.72 3.71 -1.48
N GLY A 85 -2.51 2.64 -1.42
CA GLY A 85 -3.73 2.49 -2.22
C GLY A 85 -4.80 3.53 -1.87
N GLU A 86 -4.85 3.99 -0.61
CA GLU A 86 -5.79 5.02 -0.15
C GLU A 86 -5.42 6.40 -0.72
N VAL A 87 -4.12 6.71 -0.73
CA VAL A 87 -3.58 7.92 -1.37
C VAL A 87 -3.81 7.88 -2.89
N GLN A 88 -3.56 6.74 -3.53
CA GLN A 88 -3.80 6.57 -4.96
C GLN A 88 -5.28 6.78 -5.30
N LEU A 89 -6.20 6.18 -4.53
CA LEU A 89 -7.63 6.38 -4.70
C LEU A 89 -8.06 7.84 -4.54
N LEU A 90 -7.49 8.55 -3.55
CA LEU A 90 -7.76 9.97 -3.31
C LEU A 90 -7.31 10.85 -4.48
N LEU A 91 -6.18 10.52 -5.11
CA LEU A 91 -5.67 11.22 -6.28
C LEU A 91 -6.49 10.86 -7.54
N ASP A 92 -6.84 9.59 -7.74
CA ASP A 92 -7.59 9.09 -8.89
C ASP A 92 -9.06 9.59 -8.90
N LEU A 93 -9.68 9.75 -7.72
CA LEU A 93 -11.03 10.31 -7.57
C LEU A 93 -11.11 11.75 -8.06
N GLU A 94 -10.01 12.51 -8.01
CA GLU A 94 -9.95 13.87 -8.54
C GLU A 94 -9.80 13.88 -10.06
N GLU A 95 -8.98 13.00 -10.64
CA GLU A 95 -8.84 12.93 -12.10
C GLU A 95 -10.19 12.58 -12.78
N LYS A 96 -11.05 11.84 -12.08
CA LYS A 96 -12.42 11.52 -12.51
C LYS A 96 -13.48 12.56 -12.13
N ALA A 97 -13.16 13.58 -11.35
CA ALA A 97 -14.05 14.69 -11.03
C ALA A 97 -13.71 15.88 -11.96
N PRO A 98 -14.31 15.97 -13.18
CA PRO A 98 -14.14 17.15 -14.02
C PRO A 98 -14.66 18.37 -13.24
N GLY A 99 -13.87 19.45 -13.30
CA GLY A 99 -14.02 20.64 -12.46
C GLY A 99 -15.44 21.10 -12.20
N GLY A 100 -15.69 21.45 -10.94
CA GLY A 100 -16.71 22.41 -10.52
C GLY A 100 -16.03 23.69 -10.09
#